data_AF-A0A5N0GBY3-F1
#
_entry.id   AF-A0A5N0GBY3-F1
#
_cell.length_a   1.000
_cell.length_b   1.000
_cell.length_c   1.000
_cell.angle_alpha   90.00
_cell.angle_beta   90.00
_cell.angle_gamma   90.00
#
_symmetry.space_group_name_H-M   'P 1'
#
loop_
_entity.id
_entity.type
_entity.pdbx_description
1 polymer ?
#
loop_
_entity_poly.entity_id
_entity_poly.type
_entity_poly.pdbx_seq_one_letter_code
_entity_poly.pdbx_strand_id
1 'polypeptide(L)' 'MIEPPPSLARSRREGVAEHRHSPDELHGMVEDMITLLETTVQPELRKGRYPDRKTARRVSEVVKAVARELDA' A
#
# COMPACT_ATOMS: atom_id res chain seq x y z
N MET A 1 19.27 -20.00 33.00
CA MET A 1 18.70 -19.41 31.76
C MET A 1 19.86 -19.15 30.82
N ILE A 2 19.89 -19.78 29.64
CA ILE A 2 20.93 -19.50 28.63
C ILE A 2 20.47 -18.26 27.87
N GLU A 3 21.23 -17.17 28.00
CA GLU A 3 20.98 -15.94 27.27
C GLU A 3 21.43 -16.14 25.82
N PRO A 4 20.57 -15.87 24.82
CA PRO A 4 20.93 -16.08 23.43
C PRO A 4 22.07 -15.14 23.02
N PRO A 5 23.00 -15.58 22.16
CA PRO A 5 24.13 -14.77 21.74
C PRO A 5 23.65 -13.46 21.11
N PRO A 6 24.36 -12.33 21.34
CA PRO A 6 23.95 -10.99 20.94
C PRO A 6 23.74 -10.83 19.42
N SER A 7 24.31 -11.74 18.63
CA SER A 7 24.09 -11.85 17.19
C SER A 7 22.63 -12.17 16.83
N LEU A 8 21.96 -13.05 17.57
CA LEU A 8 20.55 -13.40 17.32
C LEU A 8 19.59 -12.27 17.73
N ALA A 9 19.91 -11.56 18.81
CA ALA A 9 19.13 -10.42 19.29
C ALA A 9 19.29 -9.16 18.40
N ARG A 10 20.39 -9.06 17.65
CA ARG A 10 20.60 -7.99 16.67
C ARG A 10 19.88 -8.31 15.35
N SER A 11 20.01 -9.54 14.83
CA SER A 11 19.28 -9.97 13.62
C SER A 11 17.76 -9.95 13.78
N ARG A 12 17.21 -10.20 14.98
CA ARG A 12 15.76 -10.07 15.23
C ARG A 12 15.27 -8.62 15.31
N ARG A 13 16.12 -7.67 15.67
CA ARG A 13 15.78 -6.23 15.64
C ARG A 13 15.92 -5.65 14.25
N GLU A 14 16.88 -6.16 13.48
CA GLU A 14 17.10 -5.78 12.08
C GLU A 14 16.04 -6.38 11.14
N GLY A 15 15.51 -7.58 11.42
CA GLY A 15 14.49 -8.25 10.59
C GLY A 15 13.02 -7.85 10.84
N VAL A 16 12.73 -6.94 11.77
CA VAL A 16 11.34 -6.45 12.04
C VAL A 16 11.16 -5.00 11.56
N ALA A 17 12.24 -4.35 11.15
CA ALA A 17 12.26 -2.99 10.62
C ALA A 17 12.55 -2.97 9.10
N GLU A 18 12.31 -4.07 8.40
CA GLU A 18 12.36 -4.10 6.94
C GLU A 18 11.09 -3.44 6.37
N HIS A 19 11.17 -2.14 6.13
CA HIS A 19 10.34 -1.37 5.18
C HIS A 19 8.88 -1.09 5.57
N ARG A 20 8.56 -0.82 6.84
CA ARG A 20 7.29 -0.13 7.14
C ARG A 20 7.41 1.33 6.70
N HIS A 21 6.56 1.75 5.77
CA HIS A 21 6.40 3.14 5.42
C HIS A 21 6.03 3.96 6.65
N SER A 22 6.56 5.19 6.72
CA SER A 22 6.17 6.12 7.77
C SER A 22 4.68 6.49 7.63
N PRO A 23 4.02 6.94 8.72
CA PRO A 23 2.63 7.39 8.64
C PRO A 23 2.40 8.48 7.58
N ASP A 24 3.34 9.41 7.42
CA ASP A 24 3.26 10.49 6.43
C ASP A 24 3.38 9.96 4.99
N GLU A 25 4.22 8.95 4.75
CA GLU A 25 4.31 8.29 3.44
C GLU A 25 3.03 7.51 3.11
N LEU A 26 2.50 6.76 4.08
CA LEU A 26 1.22 6.06 3.91
C LEU A 26 0.07 7.03 3.64
N HIS A 27 0.05 8.17 4.35
CA HIS A 27 -0.91 9.24 4.10
C HIS A 27 -0.81 9.76 2.66
N GLY A 28 0.39 10.08 2.19
CA GLY A 28 0.60 10.52 0.80
C GLY A 28 0.16 9.49 -0.24
N MET A 29 0.47 8.20 -0.02
CA MET A 29 0.01 7.13 -0.92
C MET A 29 -1.52 7.02 -0.98
N VAL A 30 -2.20 7.20 0.16
CA VAL A 30 -3.66 7.21 0.22
C VAL A 30 -4.23 8.42 -0.54
N GLU A 31 -3.63 9.61 -0.38
CA GLU A 31 -4.03 10.81 -1.13
C GLU A 31 -3.86 10.64 -2.65
N ASP A 32 -2.75 10.05 -3.08
CA ASP A 32 -2.47 9.74 -4.49
C ASP A 32 -3.49 8.72 -5.04
N MET A 33 -3.82 7.69 -4.25
CA MET A 33 -4.84 6.71 -4.63
C MET A 33 -6.22 7.36 -4.77
N ILE A 34 -6.61 8.25 -3.85
CA ILE A 34 -7.86 9.01 -3.95
C ILE A 34 -7.88 9.83 -5.23
N THR A 35 -6.81 10.57 -5.51
CA THR A 35 -6.68 11.38 -6.72
C THR A 35 -6.78 10.54 -7.99
N LEU A 36 -6.13 9.37 -8.00
CA LEU A 36 -6.23 8.43 -9.12
C LEU A 36 -7.68 7.96 -9.33
N LEU A 37 -8.40 7.58 -8.27
CA LEU A 37 -9.78 7.14 -8.35
C LEU A 37 -10.73 8.25 -8.84
N GLU A 38 -10.57 9.47 -8.33
CA GLU A 38 -11.37 10.63 -8.74
C GLU A 38 -11.18 11.02 -10.19
N THR A 39 -9.96 10.87 -10.71
CA THR A 39 -9.63 11.24 -12.09
C THR A 39 -9.95 10.13 -13.08
N THR A 40 -9.83 8.86 -12.69
CA THR A 40 -9.91 7.73 -13.65
C THR A 40 -11.16 6.87 -13.53
N VAL A 41 -11.76 6.76 -12.34
CA VAL A 41 -12.91 5.87 -12.11
C VAL A 41 -14.20 6.67 -12.04
N GLN A 42 -14.21 7.72 -11.24
CA GLN A 42 -15.41 8.50 -10.94
C GLN A 42 -16.07 9.15 -12.18
N PRO A 43 -15.35 9.60 -13.24
CA PRO A 43 -16.00 10.15 -14.42
C PRO A 43 -16.90 9.16 -15.15
N GLU A 44 -16.52 7.88 -15.25
CA GLU A 44 -17.37 6.88 -15.90
C GLU A 44 -18.52 6.45 -14.99
N LEU A 45 -18.27 6.29 -13.67
CA LEU A 45 -19.32 5.98 -12.71
C LEU A 45 -20.42 7.05 -12.71
N ARG A 46 -20.04 8.33 -12.75
CA ARG A 46 -20.98 9.47 -12.89
C ARG A 46 -21.81 9.42 -14.17
N LYS A 47 -21.30 8.79 -15.24
CA LYS A 47 -22.03 8.55 -16.50
C LYS A 47 -22.84 7.24 -16.48
N GLY A 48 -22.91 6.56 -15.33
CA GLY A 48 -23.62 5.28 -15.18
C GLY A 48 -22.90 4.08 -15.79
N ARG A 49 -21.59 4.16 -16.02
CA ARG A 49 -20.78 3.07 -16.60
C ARG A 49 -19.53 2.80 -15.77
N TYR A 50 -18.92 1.63 -15.94
CA TYR A 50 -17.63 1.32 -15.33
C TYR A 50 -16.49 1.62 -16.30
N PRO A 51 -15.26 1.91 -15.80
CA PRO A 51 -14.07 1.96 -16.63
C PRO A 51 -13.88 0.67 -17.43
N ASP A 52 -13.22 0.78 -18.58
CA ASP A 52 -12.89 -0.41 -19.39
C ASP A 52 -12.03 -1.41 -18.61
N ARG A 53 -11.99 -2.66 -19.07
CA ARG A 53 -11.30 -3.76 -18.39
C ARG A 53 -9.81 -3.49 -18.15
N LYS A 54 -9.13 -2.81 -19.07
CA LYS A 54 -7.70 -2.50 -18.96
C LYS A 54 -7.48 -1.46 -17.86
N THR A 55 -8.28 -0.40 -17.87
CA THR A 55 -8.24 0.67 -16.87
C THR A 55 -8.61 0.13 -15.48
N ALA A 56 -9.72 -0.59 -15.37
CA ALA A 56 -10.18 -1.19 -14.11
C ALA A 56 -9.13 -2.14 -13.51
N ARG A 57 -8.48 -2.97 -14.34
CA ARG A 57 -7.41 -3.86 -13.87
C ARG A 57 -6.25 -3.05 -13.28
N ARG A 58 -5.77 -2.03 -13.98
CA ARG A 58 -4.63 -1.22 -13.51
C ARG A 58 -4.95 -0.52 -12.19
N VAL A 59 -6.12 0.10 -12.09
CA VAL A 59 -6.57 0.74 -10.85
C VAL A 59 -6.64 -0.29 -9.71
N SER A 60 -7.16 -1.49 -9.97
CA SER A 60 -7.27 -2.54 -8.94
C SER A 60 -5.91 -3.01 -8.42
N GLU A 61 -4.87 -3.03 -9.25
CA GLU A 61 -3.52 -3.39 -8.81
C GLU A 61 -2.92 -2.31 -7.91
N VAL A 62 -3.15 -1.03 -8.21
CA VAL A 62 -2.70 0.08 -7.35
C VAL A 62 -3.39 0.02 -5.99
N VAL A 63 -4.72 -0.15 -5.95
CA VAL A 63 -5.47 -0.24 -4.69
C VAL A 63 -4.98 -1.42 -3.84
N LYS A 64 -4.73 -2.57 -4.46
CA LYS A 64 -4.19 -3.74 -3.74
C LYS A 64 -2.78 -3.51 -3.22
N ALA A 65 -1.93 -2.80 -3.97
CA ALA A 65 -0.59 -2.47 -3.52
C ALA A 65 -0.64 -1.57 -2.28
N VAL A 66 -1.42 -0.49 -2.33
CA VAL A 66 -1.59 0.41 -1.17
C VAL A 66 -2.18 -0.31 0.04
N ALA A 67 -3.14 -1.22 -0.16
CA ALA A 67 -3.69 -2.03 0.92
C ALA A 67 -2.61 -2.90 1.61
N ARG A 68 -1.68 -3.49 0.83
CA ARG A 68 -0.57 -4.27 1.40
C ARG A 68 0.37 -3.39 2.22
N GLU A 69 0.63 -2.17 1.77
CA GLU A 69 1.46 -1.23 2.54
C GLU A 69 0.81 -0.79 3.85
N LEU A 70 -0.52 -0.74 3.90
CA LEU A 70 -1.27 -0.46 5.13
C LEU A 70 -1.31 -1.65 6.10
N ASP A 71 -1.30 -2.88 5.58
CA ASP A 71 -1.32 -4.10 6.38
C ASP A 71 0.06 -4.46 6.99
N ALA A 72 1.16 -3.98 6.37
CA ALA A 72 2.55 -4.26 6.75
C ALA A 72 2.98 -3.57 8.05
#